data_AF-A0A161Q1S9-F1
#
_entry.id   AF-A0A161Q1S9-F1
#
_cell.length_a   1.000
_cell.length_b   1.000
_cell.length_c   1.000
_cell.angle_alpha   90.00
_cell.angle_beta   90.00
_cell.angle_gamma   90.00
#
_symmetry.space_group_name_H-M   'P 1'
#
loop_
_entity.id
_entity.type
_entity.pdbx_description
1 polymer ?
#
loop_
_entity_poly.entity_id
_entity_poly.type
_entity_poly.pdbx_seq_one_letter_code
_entity_poly.pdbx_strand_id
1 'polypeptide(L)'
;MIPNEKLFKVFDEQTKFLRAIGEQVKLVERFRESITANIPKIELPKIVFPKFEFPLIEIDTGKIEKLAKNNSKYGWTLTGEIDTNMYLDEDLLEKDQEFIDSAFKAYFEYNSNKNLMLTVDTIMSTIDDKWKNVLEDCIHLYETEKFRVIIPMLITIVEGEISKIANSDNIGKRLLNEWKEQSDENHKGFMVLVSYTLQEYLISNIFVRKDFTDERGTVINRNWILHGRDDPSLWTRVDALKLINMISTLQFIKNHK
;
A
#
# COMPACT_ATOMS: atom_id res chain seq x y z
N MET A 1 31.59 6.41 -6.77
CA MET A 1 32.03 5.19 -7.48
C MET A 1 32.27 4.11 -6.43
N ILE A 2 31.67 2.93 -6.65
CA ILE A 2 31.69 1.67 -5.87
C ILE A 2 30.97 1.68 -4.49
N PRO A 3 29.71 1.19 -4.48
CA PRO A 3 29.34 0.14 -3.53
C PRO A 3 28.46 -0.94 -4.20
N ASN A 4 28.96 -1.61 -5.25
CA ASN A 4 28.19 -2.64 -5.95
C ASN A 4 28.60 -4.08 -5.58
N GLU A 5 29.85 -4.33 -5.16
CA GLU A 5 30.33 -5.71 -4.94
C GLU A 5 29.68 -6.45 -3.76
N LYS A 6 29.31 -5.74 -2.68
CA LYS A 6 28.59 -6.34 -1.53
C LYS A 6 27.14 -6.66 -1.90
N LEU A 7 26.49 -5.78 -2.68
CA LEU A 7 25.13 -5.97 -3.15
C LEU A 7 25.05 -7.17 -4.12
N PHE A 8 25.99 -7.25 -5.06
CA PHE A 8 26.10 -8.38 -6.00
C PHE A 8 26.35 -9.72 -5.29
N LYS A 9 27.15 -9.76 -4.21
CA LYS A 9 27.34 -10.98 -3.40
C LYS A 9 26.05 -11.43 -2.72
N VAL A 10 25.26 -10.49 -2.19
CA VAL A 10 23.97 -10.80 -1.54
C VAL A 10 22.96 -11.34 -2.57
N PHE A 11 22.91 -10.75 -3.77
CA PHE A 11 22.05 -11.27 -4.85
C PHE A 11 22.48 -12.65 -5.33
N ASP A 12 23.78 -12.92 -5.41
CA ASP A 12 24.31 -14.22 -5.85
C ASP A 12 24.04 -15.32 -4.81
N GLU A 13 24.09 -15.00 -3.51
CA GLU A 13 23.72 -15.89 -2.42
C GLU A 13 22.21 -16.15 -2.34
N GLN A 14 21.38 -15.12 -2.52
CA GLN A 14 19.91 -15.26 -2.58
C GLN A 14 19.47 -16.10 -3.80
N THR A 15 20.11 -15.90 -4.95
CA THR A 15 19.81 -16.67 -6.17
C THR A 15 20.22 -18.13 -6.00
N LYS A 16 21.37 -18.42 -5.37
CA LYS A 16 21.78 -19.79 -5.03
C LYS A 16 20.80 -20.45 -4.04
N PHE A 17 20.31 -19.71 -3.06
CA PHE A 17 19.33 -20.20 -2.09
C PHE A 17 17.98 -20.54 -2.75
N LEU A 18 17.45 -19.65 -3.59
CA LEU A 18 16.22 -19.90 -4.34
C LEU A 18 16.35 -21.07 -5.31
N ARG A 19 17.53 -21.27 -5.92
CA ARG A 19 17.82 -22.42 -6.77
C ARG A 19 17.85 -23.72 -5.98
N ALA A 20 18.47 -23.72 -4.79
CA ALA A 20 18.50 -24.88 -3.90
C ALA A 20 17.10 -25.27 -3.40
N ILE A 21 16.25 -24.29 -3.07
CA ILE A 21 14.85 -24.55 -2.73
C ILE A 21 14.09 -25.11 -3.94
N GLY A 22 14.26 -24.52 -5.12
CA GLY A 22 13.61 -24.98 -6.34
C GLY A 22 14.01 -26.41 -6.73
N GLU A 23 15.26 -26.80 -6.49
CA GLU A 23 15.74 -28.18 -6.70
C GLU A 23 15.15 -29.17 -5.69
N GLN A 24 14.99 -28.77 -4.42
CA GLN A 24 14.35 -29.60 -3.40
C GLN A 24 12.84 -29.75 -3.64
N VAL A 25 12.15 -28.69 -4.08
CA VAL A 25 10.73 -28.77 -4.45
C VAL A 25 10.53 -29.70 -5.64
N LYS A 26 11.39 -29.62 -6.67
CA LYS A 26 11.37 -30.56 -7.81
C LYS A 26 11.69 -32.00 -7.43
N LEU A 27 12.52 -32.20 -6.39
CA LEU A 27 12.79 -33.53 -5.85
C LEU A 27 11.56 -34.09 -5.14
N VAL A 28 10.86 -33.28 -4.34
CA VAL A 28 9.61 -33.65 -3.65
C VAL A 28 8.48 -33.93 -4.64
N GLU A 29 8.38 -33.15 -5.72
CA GLU A 29 7.40 -33.40 -6.80
C GLU A 29 7.70 -34.70 -7.54
N ARG A 30 8.96 -34.97 -7.92
CA ARG A 30 9.37 -36.24 -8.52
C ARG A 30 9.15 -37.43 -7.58
N PHE A 31 9.35 -37.23 -6.28
CA PHE A 31 9.07 -38.24 -5.27
C PHE A 31 7.57 -38.50 -5.17
N ARG A 32 6.74 -37.45 -5.20
CA ARG A 32 5.28 -37.54 -5.18
C ARG A 32 4.70 -38.22 -6.42
N GLU A 33 5.27 -37.99 -7.60
CA GLU A 33 4.91 -38.70 -8.84
C GLU A 33 5.26 -40.20 -8.80
N SER A 34 6.28 -40.58 -8.03
CA SER A 34 6.68 -41.99 -7.87
C SER A 34 5.86 -42.77 -6.81
N ILE A 35 5.01 -42.09 -6.02
CA ILE A 35 4.31 -42.65 -4.85
C ILE A 35 2.93 -43.26 -5.17
N THR A 36 2.50 -43.34 -6.42
CA THR A 36 1.24 -44.05 -6.81
C THR A 36 1.37 -45.58 -6.88
N ALA A 37 2.47 -46.18 -6.44
CA ALA A 37 2.57 -47.64 -6.29
C ALA A 37 3.41 -48.05 -5.06
N ASN A 38 2.74 -48.69 -4.08
CA ASN A 38 3.26 -49.48 -2.94
C ASN A 38 4.56 -49.00 -2.23
N ILE A 39 4.42 -48.47 -1.01
CA ILE A 39 5.54 -48.02 -0.18
C ILE A 39 6.03 -49.14 0.78
N PRO A 40 7.27 -49.64 0.64
CA PRO A 40 7.98 -50.26 1.77
C PRO A 40 8.51 -49.18 2.72
N LYS A 41 8.46 -49.45 4.04
CA LYS A 41 9.00 -48.54 5.08
C LYS A 41 10.50 -48.35 4.88
N ILE A 42 10.91 -47.17 4.41
CA ILE A 42 12.30 -46.72 4.38
C ILE A 42 12.46 -45.69 5.50
N GLU A 43 13.42 -45.90 6.39
CA GLU A 43 13.80 -44.91 7.41
C GLU A 43 14.56 -43.76 6.74
N LEU A 44 14.01 -42.55 6.81
CA LEU A 44 14.66 -41.36 6.28
C LEU A 44 15.85 -40.96 7.18
N PRO A 45 17.01 -40.61 6.60
CA PRO A 45 18.16 -40.13 7.38
C PRO A 45 17.81 -38.80 8.08
N LYS A 46 18.25 -38.64 9.33
CA LYS A 46 18.09 -37.40 10.09
C LYS A 46 18.91 -36.28 9.45
N ILE A 47 18.24 -35.40 8.71
CA ILE A 47 18.83 -34.17 8.19
C ILE A 47 18.99 -33.18 9.35
N VAL A 48 20.23 -32.80 9.65
CA VAL A 48 20.53 -31.72 10.60
C VAL A 48 20.66 -30.43 9.80
N PHE A 49 19.69 -29.53 9.95
CA PHE A 49 19.78 -28.21 9.33
C PHE A 49 20.84 -27.36 10.06
N PRO A 50 21.77 -26.72 9.33
CA PRO A 50 22.68 -25.76 9.94
C PRO A 50 21.85 -24.63 10.57
N LYS A 51 22.14 -24.32 11.84
CA LYS A 51 21.57 -23.14 12.50
C LYS A 51 22.15 -21.91 11.83
N PHE A 52 21.37 -21.28 10.95
CA PHE A 52 21.66 -19.95 10.45
C PHE A 52 21.27 -18.93 11.52
N GLU A 53 22.26 -18.20 12.04
CA GLU A 53 22.00 -16.95 12.75
C GLU A 53 21.74 -15.88 11.69
N PHE A 54 20.46 -15.54 11.50
CA PHE A 54 20.11 -14.37 10.71
C PHE A 54 20.66 -13.15 11.43
N PRO A 55 21.39 -12.25 10.74
CA PRO A 55 21.80 -11.00 11.36
C PRO A 55 20.54 -10.31 11.89
N LEU A 56 20.54 -9.97 13.18
CA LEU A 56 19.55 -9.08 13.75
C LEU A 56 19.68 -7.75 13.01
N ILE A 57 18.76 -7.50 12.07
CA ILE A 57 18.65 -6.20 11.43
C ILE A 57 18.17 -5.25 12.53
N GLU A 58 19.02 -4.31 12.91
CA GLU A 58 18.65 -3.24 13.82
C GLU A 58 17.70 -2.31 13.06
N ILE A 59 16.39 -2.49 13.30
CA ILE A 59 15.35 -1.68 12.68
C ILE A 59 15.34 -0.33 13.40
N ASP A 60 15.79 0.73 12.72
CA ASP A 60 15.62 2.11 13.21
C ASP A 60 14.14 2.51 13.09
N THR A 61 13.38 2.23 14.15
CA THR A 61 11.95 2.50 14.23
C THR A 61 11.63 3.99 14.12
N GLY A 62 12.51 4.87 14.65
CA GLY A 62 12.34 6.32 14.56
C GLY A 62 12.49 6.84 13.13
N LYS A 63 13.35 6.21 12.33
CA LYS A 63 13.51 6.54 10.92
C LYS A 63 12.34 6.08 10.06
N ILE A 64 11.85 4.86 10.30
CA ILE A 64 10.65 4.34 9.62
C ILE A 64 9.45 5.25 9.87
N GLU A 65 9.26 5.70 11.11
CA GLU A 65 8.19 6.63 11.46
C GLU A 65 8.33 7.96 10.70
N LYS A 66 9.54 8.53 10.64
CA LYS A 66 9.80 9.78 9.90
C LYS A 66 9.47 9.65 8.42
N LEU A 67 9.89 8.56 7.77
CA LEU A 67 9.63 8.29 6.36
C LEU A 67 8.13 8.10 6.10
N ALA A 68 7.48 7.27 6.92
CA ALA A 68 6.05 7.03 6.86
C ALA A 68 5.26 8.33 7.01
N LYS A 69 5.63 9.18 7.96
CA LYS A 69 5.04 10.51 8.14
C LYS A 69 5.32 11.43 6.94
N ASN A 70 6.56 11.41 6.41
CA ASN A 70 6.96 12.24 5.29
C ASN A 70 6.19 11.93 4.00
N ASN A 71 5.92 10.66 3.73
CA ASN A 71 5.19 10.25 2.53
C ASN A 71 3.68 10.41 2.71
N SER A 72 3.14 9.99 3.86
CA SER A 72 1.70 10.09 4.16
C SER A 72 1.20 11.53 4.25
N LYS A 73 2.01 12.48 4.74
CA LYS A 73 1.61 13.90 4.76
C LYS A 73 1.32 14.45 3.36
N TYR A 74 1.95 13.89 2.32
CA TYR A 74 1.73 14.25 0.92
C TYR A 74 0.68 13.36 0.21
N GLY A 75 0.15 12.36 0.90
CA GLY A 75 -0.93 11.52 0.42
C GLY A 75 -0.55 10.13 -0.09
N TRP A 76 0.71 9.74 0.09
CA TRP A 76 1.17 8.40 -0.24
C TRP A 76 1.12 7.51 1.00
N THR A 77 0.07 6.71 1.09
CA THR A 77 -0.14 5.71 2.14
C THR A 77 0.54 4.39 1.75
N LEU A 78 1.02 3.64 2.73
CA LEU A 78 1.68 2.36 2.49
C LEU A 78 0.64 1.26 2.26
N THR A 79 0.76 0.50 1.18
CA THR A 79 -0.10 -0.67 0.87
C THR A 79 0.74 -1.95 0.75
N GLY A 80 0.07 -3.09 0.59
CA GLY A 80 0.76 -4.35 0.30
C GLY A 80 1.39 -4.41 -1.10
N GLU A 81 0.96 -3.54 -2.02
CA GLU A 81 1.41 -3.52 -3.42
C GLU A 81 2.55 -2.54 -3.67
N ILE A 82 2.80 -1.58 -2.77
CA ILE A 82 3.96 -0.70 -2.86
C ILE A 82 5.21 -1.44 -2.37
N ASP A 83 6.28 -1.40 -3.16
CA ASP A 83 7.60 -1.86 -2.71
C ASP A 83 8.03 -1.09 -1.46
N THR A 84 8.17 -1.80 -0.34
CA THR A 84 8.54 -1.22 0.95
C THR A 84 9.92 -0.55 0.91
N ASN A 85 10.85 -1.04 0.08
CA ASN A 85 12.16 -0.40 -0.07
C ASN A 85 12.05 0.97 -0.75
N MET A 86 11.17 1.08 -1.75
CA MET A 86 10.88 2.36 -2.41
C MET A 86 10.17 3.32 -1.46
N TYR A 87 9.18 2.83 -0.70
CA TYR A 87 8.44 3.67 0.24
C TYR A 87 9.31 4.16 1.40
N LEU A 88 10.25 3.33 1.87
CA LEU A 88 11.15 3.66 2.97
C LEU A 88 12.53 4.11 2.48
N ASP A 89 12.63 4.62 1.25
CA ASP A 89 13.86 5.18 0.72
C ASP A 89 14.22 6.48 1.45
N GLU A 90 15.38 6.47 2.09
CA GLU A 90 15.88 7.56 2.92
C GLU A 90 16.09 8.85 2.12
N ASP A 91 16.39 8.71 0.83
CA ASP A 91 16.59 9.84 -0.08
C ASP A 91 15.33 10.70 -0.18
N LEU A 92 14.14 10.17 0.14
CA LEU A 92 12.87 10.89 0.12
C LEU A 92 12.73 11.90 1.27
N LEU A 93 13.45 11.75 2.38
CA LEU A 93 13.32 12.64 3.54
C LEU A 93 13.73 14.08 3.25
N GLU A 94 14.65 14.27 2.30
CA GLU A 94 15.18 15.59 1.92
C GLU A 94 14.48 16.17 0.67
N LYS A 95 13.46 15.48 0.16
CA LYS A 95 12.77 15.87 -1.08
C LYS A 95 11.49 16.64 -0.78
N ASP A 96 11.14 17.52 -1.72
CA ASP A 96 9.88 18.22 -1.70
C ASP A 96 8.72 17.33 -2.19
N GLN A 97 7.51 17.87 -2.08
CA GLN A 97 6.30 17.18 -2.50
C GLN A 97 6.31 16.82 -3.99
N GLU A 98 6.81 17.72 -4.85
CA GLU A 98 6.76 17.54 -6.31
C GLU A 98 7.65 16.37 -6.75
N PHE A 99 8.84 16.25 -6.16
CA PHE A 99 9.71 15.11 -6.41
C PHE A 99 9.09 13.80 -5.91
N ILE A 100 8.55 13.79 -4.70
CA ILE A 100 7.92 12.60 -4.11
C ILE A 100 6.71 12.16 -4.96
N ASP A 101 5.85 13.11 -5.34
CA ASP A 101 4.69 12.88 -6.20
C ASP A 101 5.11 12.31 -7.57
N SER A 102 6.21 12.82 -8.12
CA SER A 102 6.78 12.32 -9.38
C SER A 102 7.32 10.90 -9.25
N ALA A 103 8.00 10.59 -8.14
CA ALA A 103 8.54 9.26 -7.87
C ALA A 103 7.44 8.20 -7.75
N PHE A 104 6.40 8.47 -6.95
CA PHE A 104 5.26 7.56 -6.80
C PHE A 104 4.42 7.47 -8.09
N LYS A 105 4.22 8.58 -8.81
CA LYS A 105 3.57 8.54 -10.13
C LYS A 105 4.34 7.62 -11.09
N ALA A 106 5.66 7.76 -11.18
CA ALA A 106 6.50 6.92 -12.03
C ALA A 106 6.44 5.45 -11.60
N TYR A 107 6.37 5.17 -10.29
CA TYR A 107 6.16 3.81 -9.78
C TYR A 107 4.86 3.20 -10.29
N PHE A 108 3.73 3.91 -10.17
CA PHE A 108 2.43 3.38 -10.59
C PHE A 108 2.28 3.25 -12.11
N GLU A 109 2.84 4.19 -12.86
CA GLU A 109 2.80 4.22 -14.33
C GLU A 109 3.87 3.33 -14.98
N TYR A 110 4.73 2.68 -14.19
CA TYR A 110 5.77 1.77 -14.66
C TYR A 110 5.21 0.70 -15.61
N ASN A 111 5.92 0.49 -16.73
CA ASN A 111 5.58 -0.52 -17.75
C ASN A 111 4.09 -0.48 -18.16
N SER A 112 3.64 0.68 -18.64
CA SER A 112 2.25 0.90 -19.07
C SER A 112 1.25 0.66 -17.95
N ASN A 113 1.44 1.33 -16.81
CA ASN A 113 0.54 1.26 -15.64
C ASN A 113 0.48 -0.11 -14.95
N LYS A 114 1.50 -0.96 -15.07
CA LYS A 114 1.49 -2.32 -14.49
C LYS A 114 1.21 -2.31 -12.99
N ASN A 115 1.87 -1.43 -12.23
CA ASN A 115 1.72 -1.38 -10.78
C ASN A 115 0.37 -0.80 -10.37
N LEU A 116 -0.16 0.17 -11.14
CA LEU A 116 -1.54 0.63 -10.97
C LEU A 116 -2.54 -0.51 -11.20
N MET A 117 -2.40 -1.30 -12.27
CA MET A 117 -3.33 -2.39 -12.55
C MET A 117 -3.28 -3.48 -11.47
N LEU A 118 -2.10 -3.83 -10.96
CA LEU A 118 -1.98 -4.73 -9.80
C LEU A 118 -2.72 -4.17 -8.57
N THR A 119 -2.63 -2.86 -8.33
CA THR A 119 -3.34 -2.19 -7.24
C THR A 119 -4.85 -2.25 -7.44
N VAL A 120 -5.33 -1.98 -8.66
CA VAL A 120 -6.75 -2.07 -9.02
C VAL A 120 -7.27 -3.49 -8.88
N ASP A 121 -6.54 -4.50 -9.35
CA ASP A 121 -6.93 -5.91 -9.23
C ASP A 121 -7.10 -6.32 -7.76
N THR A 122 -6.17 -5.91 -6.89
CA THR A 122 -6.28 -6.13 -5.44
C THR A 122 -7.53 -5.45 -4.88
N ILE A 123 -7.78 -4.18 -5.21
CA ILE A 123 -8.98 -3.47 -4.76
C ILE A 123 -10.23 -4.21 -5.22
N MET A 124 -10.33 -4.55 -6.51
CA MET A 124 -11.51 -5.20 -7.09
C MET A 124 -11.80 -6.57 -6.46
N SER A 125 -10.78 -7.28 -6.00
CA SER A 125 -10.96 -8.58 -5.32
C SER A 125 -11.57 -8.47 -3.92
N THR A 126 -11.56 -7.29 -3.31
CA THR A 126 -11.80 -7.12 -1.86
C THR A 126 -12.78 -6.01 -1.51
N ILE A 127 -12.98 -5.02 -2.38
CA ILE A 127 -13.92 -3.92 -2.21
C ILE A 127 -15.37 -4.41 -2.14
N ASP A 128 -16.23 -3.65 -1.47
CA ASP A 128 -17.67 -3.93 -1.47
C ASP A 128 -18.23 -3.97 -2.91
N ASP A 129 -19.06 -4.98 -3.21
CA ASP A 129 -19.61 -5.21 -4.54
C ASP A 129 -20.35 -3.98 -5.10
N LYS A 130 -20.97 -3.16 -4.23
CA LYS A 130 -21.66 -1.94 -4.67
C LYS A 130 -20.75 -0.93 -5.36
N TRP A 131 -19.44 -0.98 -5.10
CA TRP A 131 -18.45 -0.06 -5.66
C TRP A 131 -17.78 -0.57 -6.93
N LYS A 132 -17.87 -1.87 -7.25
CA LYS A 132 -17.09 -2.47 -8.34
C LYS A 132 -17.28 -1.76 -9.68
N ASN A 133 -18.53 -1.68 -10.15
CA ASN A 133 -18.84 -1.02 -11.43
C ASN A 133 -18.43 0.47 -11.43
N VAL A 134 -18.64 1.16 -10.31
CA VAL A 134 -18.27 2.58 -10.17
C VAL A 134 -16.75 2.76 -10.21
N LEU A 135 -16.00 1.86 -9.58
CA LEU A 135 -14.55 1.87 -9.59
C LEU A 135 -14.02 1.57 -11.00
N GLU A 136 -14.58 0.59 -11.71
CA GLU A 136 -14.25 0.33 -13.11
C GLU A 136 -14.42 1.58 -13.99
N ASP A 137 -15.55 2.29 -13.86
CA ASP A 137 -15.78 3.56 -14.53
C ASP A 137 -14.73 4.62 -14.13
N CYS A 138 -14.36 4.66 -12.84
CA CYS A 138 -13.32 5.57 -12.36
C CYS A 138 -11.95 5.28 -12.99
N ILE A 139 -11.57 4.01 -13.10
CA ILE A 139 -10.31 3.60 -13.73
C ILE A 139 -10.32 3.92 -15.23
N HIS A 140 -11.42 3.65 -15.93
CA HIS A 140 -11.55 4.02 -17.34
C HIS A 140 -11.40 5.55 -17.56
N LEU A 141 -12.03 6.36 -16.71
CA LEU A 141 -11.91 7.81 -16.78
C LEU A 141 -10.51 8.31 -16.41
N TYR A 142 -9.83 7.64 -15.47
CA TYR A 142 -8.43 7.92 -15.16
C TYR A 142 -7.52 7.66 -16.38
N GLU A 143 -7.67 6.51 -17.04
CA GLU A 143 -6.89 6.14 -18.22
C GLU A 143 -7.13 7.06 -19.43
N THR A 144 -8.34 7.61 -19.54
CA THR A 144 -8.71 8.54 -20.62
C THR A 144 -8.47 10.02 -20.28
N GLU A 145 -7.62 10.31 -19.29
CA GLU A 145 -7.24 11.66 -18.83
C GLU A 145 -8.39 12.53 -18.32
N LYS A 146 -9.50 11.90 -17.90
CA LYS A 146 -10.69 12.54 -17.30
C LYS A 146 -10.70 12.40 -15.77
N PHE A 147 -9.52 12.33 -15.16
CA PHE A 147 -9.33 12.06 -13.73
C PHE A 147 -9.98 13.09 -12.79
N ARG A 148 -10.31 14.30 -13.26
CA ARG A 148 -10.97 15.32 -12.40
C ARG A 148 -12.37 14.88 -11.97
N VAL A 149 -13.08 14.18 -12.87
CA VAL A 149 -14.48 13.77 -12.64
C VAL A 149 -14.57 12.71 -11.54
N ILE A 150 -13.53 11.89 -11.39
CA ILE A 150 -13.55 10.74 -10.48
C ILE A 150 -13.16 11.11 -9.04
N ILE A 151 -12.49 12.24 -8.81
CA ILE A 151 -11.99 12.62 -7.48
C ILE A 151 -13.11 12.67 -6.42
N PRO A 152 -14.26 13.35 -6.64
CA PRO A 152 -15.36 13.32 -5.68
C PRO A 152 -15.93 11.91 -5.44
N MET A 153 -15.96 11.07 -6.50
CA MET A 153 -16.45 9.70 -6.40
C MET A 153 -15.50 8.80 -5.61
N LEU A 154 -14.19 8.90 -5.86
CA LEU A 154 -13.17 8.17 -5.11
C LEU A 154 -13.19 8.57 -3.62
N ILE A 155 -13.40 9.85 -3.29
CA ILE A 155 -13.60 10.28 -1.90
C ILE A 155 -14.84 9.61 -1.30
N THR A 156 -15.94 9.54 -2.06
CA THR A 156 -17.17 8.87 -1.60
C THR A 156 -16.94 7.38 -1.32
N ILE A 157 -16.19 6.69 -2.19
CA ILE A 157 -15.80 5.29 -1.98
C ILE A 157 -14.94 5.16 -0.72
N VAL A 158 -13.95 6.04 -0.52
CA VAL A 158 -13.13 6.09 0.71
C VAL A 158 -14.01 6.21 1.96
N GLU A 159 -14.97 7.14 2.00
CA GLU A 159 -15.86 7.29 3.16
C GLU A 159 -16.68 6.02 3.41
N GLY A 160 -17.23 5.43 2.35
CA GLY A 160 -18.03 4.21 2.43
C GLY A 160 -17.24 3.01 2.94
N GLU A 161 -16.00 2.84 2.50
CA GLU A 161 -15.12 1.77 2.98
C GLU A 161 -14.67 2.00 4.42
N ILE A 162 -14.37 3.25 4.84
CA ILE A 162 -14.07 3.56 6.24
C ILE A 162 -15.27 3.24 7.13
N SER A 163 -16.50 3.64 6.73
CA SER A 163 -17.73 3.33 7.47
C SER A 163 -17.91 1.82 7.68
N LYS A 164 -17.67 1.03 6.62
CA LYS A 164 -17.70 -0.43 6.70
C LYS A 164 -16.63 -1.00 7.64
N ILE A 165 -15.40 -0.51 7.55
CA ILE A 165 -14.28 -0.96 8.41
C ILE A 165 -14.56 -0.61 9.88
N ALA A 166 -15.09 0.57 10.16
CA ALA A 166 -15.42 1.03 11.50
C ALA A 166 -16.70 0.40 12.06
N ASN A 167 -17.51 -0.24 11.21
CA ASN A 167 -18.88 -0.67 11.51
C ASN A 167 -19.69 0.47 12.16
N SER A 168 -19.66 1.65 11.53
CA SER A 168 -20.19 2.89 12.09
C SER A 168 -21.06 3.65 11.09
N ASP A 169 -22.17 4.18 11.59
CA ASP A 169 -23.06 5.10 10.86
C ASP A 169 -22.61 6.58 10.96
N ASN A 170 -21.50 6.86 11.67
CA ASN A 170 -20.97 8.20 11.75
C ASN A 170 -20.33 8.65 10.43
N ILE A 171 -20.18 9.97 10.31
CA ILE A 171 -19.57 10.61 9.15
C ILE A 171 -18.42 11.54 9.57
N GLY A 172 -17.55 11.88 8.63
CA GLY A 172 -16.50 12.87 8.81
C GLY A 172 -15.53 12.50 9.94
N LYS A 173 -15.20 13.47 10.80
CA LYS A 173 -14.24 13.27 11.91
C LYS A 173 -14.69 12.26 12.96
N ARG A 174 -16.01 12.13 13.20
CA ARG A 174 -16.53 11.18 14.20
C ARG A 174 -16.23 9.74 13.79
N LEU A 175 -16.43 9.44 12.50
CA LEU A 175 -16.10 8.15 11.91
C LEU A 175 -14.61 7.81 12.07
N LEU A 176 -13.72 8.77 11.79
CA LEU A 176 -12.27 8.56 11.93
C LEU A 176 -11.84 8.31 13.39
N ASN A 177 -12.43 9.02 14.34
CA ASN A 177 -12.10 8.84 15.76
C ASN A 177 -12.48 7.43 16.24
N GLU A 178 -13.67 6.94 15.90
CA GLU A 178 -14.10 5.59 16.26
C GLU A 178 -13.23 4.52 15.62
N TRP A 179 -12.84 4.70 14.35
CA TRP A 179 -11.94 3.74 13.71
C TRP A 179 -10.54 3.73 14.33
N LYS A 180 -10.03 4.91 14.72
CA LYS A 180 -8.72 5.02 15.39
C LYS A 180 -8.70 4.22 16.69
N GLU A 181 -9.72 4.39 17.53
CA GLU A 181 -9.87 3.65 18.80
C GLU A 181 -9.86 2.13 18.57
N GLN A 182 -10.56 1.63 17.54
CA GLN A 182 -10.56 0.19 17.20
C GLN A 182 -9.23 -0.34 16.66
N SER A 183 -8.42 0.51 16.01
CA SER A 183 -7.18 0.11 15.34
C SER A 183 -6.02 -0.05 16.32
N ASP A 184 -5.97 0.80 17.35
CA ASP A 184 -4.90 0.80 18.35
C ASP A 184 -4.88 -0.48 19.20
N GLU A 185 -5.99 -1.21 19.27
CA GLU A 185 -6.11 -2.46 20.04
C GLU A 185 -5.72 -3.72 19.27
N ASN A 186 -5.84 -3.71 17.93
CA ASN A 186 -5.84 -4.93 17.12
C ASN A 186 -4.63 -5.12 16.19
N HIS A 187 -3.94 -4.04 15.80
CA HIS A 187 -2.85 -4.13 14.82
C HIS A 187 -1.48 -4.40 15.45
N LYS A 188 -0.66 -5.24 14.78
CA LYS A 188 0.72 -5.56 15.18
C LYS A 188 1.67 -5.53 13.97
N GLY A 189 2.94 -5.21 14.21
CA GLY A 189 3.99 -5.24 13.19
C GLY A 189 3.70 -4.30 12.01
N PHE A 190 3.80 -4.82 10.78
CA PHE A 190 3.60 -4.05 9.55
C PHE A 190 2.23 -3.37 9.47
N MET A 191 1.18 -3.99 10.04
CA MET A 191 -0.17 -3.41 10.06
C MET A 191 -0.23 -2.10 10.85
N VAL A 192 0.62 -1.92 11.87
CA VAL A 192 0.69 -0.66 12.63
C VAL A 192 1.19 0.46 11.71
N LEU A 193 2.23 0.18 10.92
CA LEU A 193 2.81 1.15 9.99
C LEU A 193 1.81 1.54 8.89
N VAL A 194 1.18 0.55 8.26
CA VAL A 194 0.16 0.78 7.24
C VAL A 194 -0.98 1.64 7.80
N SER A 195 -1.53 1.25 8.94
CA SER A 195 -2.62 1.98 9.60
C SER A 195 -2.22 3.40 9.97
N TYR A 196 -1.00 3.58 10.49
CA TYR A 196 -0.44 4.89 10.82
C TYR A 196 -0.40 5.81 9.59
N THR A 197 0.16 5.35 8.46
CA THR A 197 0.27 6.18 7.25
C THR A 197 -1.10 6.63 6.74
N LEU A 198 -2.10 5.74 6.81
CA LEU A 198 -3.46 6.05 6.39
C LEU A 198 -4.15 7.02 7.34
N GLN A 199 -4.07 6.78 8.66
CA GLN A 199 -4.65 7.68 9.66
C GLN A 199 -4.04 9.08 9.59
N GLU A 200 -2.72 9.18 9.46
CA GLU A 200 -2.02 10.46 9.32
C GLU A 200 -2.57 11.23 8.10
N TYR A 201 -2.67 10.57 6.94
CA TYR A 201 -3.17 11.23 5.75
C TYR A 201 -4.64 11.66 5.87
N LEU A 202 -5.49 10.79 6.42
CA LEU A 202 -6.92 11.07 6.59
C LEU A 202 -7.16 12.24 7.54
N ILE A 203 -6.50 12.24 8.70
CA ILE A 203 -6.74 13.23 9.77
C ILE A 203 -6.12 14.59 9.39
N SER A 204 -4.90 14.58 8.85
CA SER A 204 -4.14 15.81 8.59
C SER A 204 -4.55 16.50 7.29
N ASN A 205 -5.08 15.77 6.30
CA ASN A 205 -5.38 16.33 4.98
C ASN A 205 -6.82 16.14 4.51
N ILE A 206 -7.29 14.90 4.41
CA ILE A 206 -8.58 14.61 3.75
C ILE A 206 -9.75 15.12 4.60
N PHE A 207 -9.83 14.72 5.87
CA PHE A 207 -10.95 15.00 6.78
C PHE A 207 -10.73 16.19 7.71
N VAL A 208 -9.58 16.87 7.58
CA VAL A 208 -9.35 18.08 8.35
C VAL A 208 -10.41 19.12 8.00
N ARG A 209 -10.90 19.83 9.02
CA ARG A 209 -11.80 20.96 8.81
C ARG A 209 -10.92 22.14 8.40
N LYS A 210 -11.20 22.72 7.26
CA LYS A 210 -10.64 23.99 6.81
C LYS A 210 -11.77 25.03 6.77
N ASP A 211 -11.46 26.27 7.12
CA ASP A 211 -12.39 27.37 6.92
C ASP A 211 -12.59 27.57 5.41
N PHE A 212 -13.69 28.19 5.01
CA PHE A 212 -13.95 28.51 3.60
C PHE A 212 -13.20 29.76 3.13
N THR A 213 -12.65 30.51 4.08
CA THR A 213 -11.82 31.70 3.82
C THR A 213 -10.32 31.41 3.79
N ASP A 214 -9.91 30.18 4.15
CA ASP A 214 -8.51 29.78 4.11
C ASP A 214 -7.99 29.74 2.66
N GLU A 215 -6.68 29.87 2.49
CA GLU A 215 -6.03 29.59 1.21
C GLU A 215 -6.03 28.08 0.90
N ARG A 216 -6.11 27.74 -0.39
CA ARG A 216 -6.05 26.34 -0.82
C ARG A 216 -4.68 25.76 -0.50
N GLY A 217 -4.66 24.63 0.22
CA GLY A 217 -3.44 23.87 0.46
C GLY A 217 -2.93 23.15 -0.80
N THR A 218 -1.73 22.56 -0.70
CA THR A 218 -1.12 21.78 -1.80
C THR A 218 -1.78 20.41 -2.00
N VAL A 219 -2.54 19.95 -1.02
CA VAL A 219 -3.21 18.63 -1.00
C VAL A 219 -4.72 18.83 -0.94
N ILE A 220 -5.45 17.98 -1.67
CA ILE A 220 -6.91 17.98 -1.72
C ILE A 220 -7.56 17.76 -0.33
N ASN A 221 -8.74 18.34 -0.14
CA ASN A 221 -9.52 18.22 1.09
C ASN A 221 -10.96 17.79 0.79
N ARG A 222 -11.46 16.78 1.51
CA ARG A 222 -12.80 16.21 1.30
C ARG A 222 -13.91 17.21 1.50
N ASN A 223 -13.85 18.07 2.52
CA ASN A 223 -14.92 19.01 2.80
C ASN A 223 -15.02 20.06 1.69
N TRP A 224 -13.89 20.59 1.24
CA TRP A 224 -13.89 21.54 0.15
C TRP A 224 -14.38 20.92 -1.17
N ILE A 225 -13.94 19.70 -1.50
CA ILE A 225 -14.36 19.01 -2.72
C ILE A 225 -15.86 18.70 -2.70
N LEU A 226 -16.34 18.01 -1.67
CA LEU A 226 -17.74 17.55 -1.61
C LEU A 226 -18.75 18.69 -1.40
N HIS A 227 -18.31 19.87 -0.97
CA HIS A 227 -19.14 21.07 -0.88
C HIS A 227 -18.92 22.06 -2.04
N GLY A 228 -18.18 21.67 -3.09
CA GLY A 228 -17.99 22.47 -4.30
C GLY A 228 -17.21 23.77 -4.08
N ARG A 229 -16.30 23.77 -3.10
CA ARG A 229 -15.46 24.92 -2.74
C ARG A 229 -14.03 24.83 -3.25
N ASP A 230 -13.55 23.62 -3.50
CA ASP A 230 -12.27 23.47 -4.19
C ASP A 230 -12.42 23.76 -5.69
N ASP A 231 -11.34 24.19 -6.34
CA ASP A 231 -11.31 24.44 -7.78
C ASP A 231 -10.89 23.16 -8.55
N PRO A 232 -11.79 22.54 -9.33
CA PRO A 232 -11.46 21.35 -10.12
C PRO A 232 -10.35 21.57 -11.16
N SER A 233 -10.09 22.81 -11.57
CA SER A 233 -9.01 23.12 -12.52
C SER A 233 -7.63 22.78 -11.95
N LEU A 234 -7.49 22.87 -10.63
CA LEU A 234 -6.26 22.62 -9.87
C LEU A 234 -6.07 21.13 -9.52
N TRP A 235 -7.07 20.28 -9.76
CA TRP A 235 -6.95 18.86 -9.50
C TRP A 235 -6.04 18.20 -10.55
N THR A 236 -5.23 17.26 -10.08
CA THR A 236 -4.21 16.59 -10.89
C THR A 236 -4.47 15.09 -10.98
N ARG A 237 -3.80 14.45 -11.95
CA ARG A 237 -3.77 12.98 -12.09
C ARG A 237 -3.20 12.31 -10.84
N VAL A 238 -2.22 12.96 -10.21
CA VAL A 238 -1.60 12.49 -8.97
C VAL A 238 -2.60 12.47 -7.82
N ASP A 239 -3.49 13.45 -7.71
CA ASP A 239 -4.54 13.47 -6.67
C ASP A 239 -5.47 12.26 -6.78
N ALA A 240 -5.89 11.92 -8.00
CA ALA A 240 -6.69 10.72 -8.25
C ALA A 240 -5.93 9.43 -7.91
N LEU A 241 -4.64 9.36 -8.27
CA LEU A 241 -3.80 8.20 -7.98
C LEU A 241 -3.58 7.99 -6.46
N LYS A 242 -3.39 9.07 -5.70
CA LYS A 242 -3.33 9.03 -4.24
C LYS A 242 -4.61 8.47 -3.62
N LEU A 243 -5.78 8.84 -4.15
CA LEU A 243 -7.06 8.30 -3.69
C LEU A 243 -7.24 6.81 -4.04
N ILE A 244 -6.84 6.39 -5.25
CA ILE A 244 -6.84 4.96 -5.63
C ILE A 244 -5.93 4.17 -4.68
N ASN A 245 -4.72 4.67 -4.45
CA ASN A 245 -3.77 4.05 -3.52
C ASN A 245 -4.35 3.96 -2.09
N MET A 246 -5.00 5.02 -1.61
CA MET A 246 -5.67 5.03 -0.31
C MET A 246 -6.77 3.98 -0.21
N ILE A 247 -7.57 3.79 -1.27
CA ILE A 247 -8.57 2.71 -1.31
C ILE A 247 -7.88 1.35 -1.19
N SER A 248 -6.75 1.13 -1.88
CA SER A 248 -5.97 -0.10 -1.68
C SER A 248 -5.50 -0.26 -0.23
N THR A 249 -5.05 0.82 0.42
CA THR A 249 -4.66 0.77 1.84
C THR A 249 -5.82 0.36 2.74
N LEU A 250 -7.02 0.91 2.49
CA LEU A 250 -8.24 0.52 3.22
C LEU A 250 -8.56 -0.96 3.02
N GLN A 251 -8.48 -1.45 1.79
CA GLN A 251 -8.71 -2.87 1.49
C GLN A 251 -7.70 -3.78 2.19
N PHE A 252 -6.42 -3.40 2.16
CA PHE A 252 -5.38 -4.14 2.84
C PHE A 252 -5.65 -4.25 4.35
N ILE A 253 -6.04 -3.15 5.01
CA ILE A 253 -6.42 -3.18 6.44
C ILE A 253 -7.66 -4.05 6.66
N LYS A 254 -8.69 -3.91 5.82
CA LYS A 254 -9.93 -4.68 5.95
C LYS A 254 -9.69 -6.20 5.92
N ASN A 255 -8.75 -6.67 5.09
CA ASN A 255 -8.45 -8.09 4.96
C ASN A 255 -7.52 -8.66 6.04
N HIS A 256 -6.94 -7.80 6.88
CA HIS A 256 -6.00 -8.19 7.94
C HIS A 256 -6.48 -7.76 9.34
N LYS A 257 -7.79 -7.45 9.48
CA LYS A 257 -8.48 -7.30 10.76
C LYS A 257 -8.77 -8.65 11.42
#